data_AF-A0A3S8VKQ8-F1
#
_entry.id   AF-A0A3S8VKQ8-F1
#
_cell.length_a   1.000
_cell.length_b   1.000
_cell.length_c   1.000
_cell.angle_alpha   90.00
_cell.angle_beta   90.00
_cell.angle_gamma   90.00
#
_symmetry.space_group_name_H-M   'P 1'
#
loop_
_entity.id
_entity.type
_entity.pdbx_description
1 polymer ?
#
loop_
_entity_poly.entity_id
_entity_poly.type
_entity_poly.pdbx_seq_one_letter_code
_entity_poly.pdbx_strand_id
1 'polypeptide(L)'
;MTVVYRAPEGDDGLEFTVRLTPEETRVLTREVRLLAEIVDSCLWALGMLRTGVNSRDAGRPAPIPGDWYSALRDLERIAPRVEGTRDAVIRALAESGEGTGRLAHALHTDEEAASRRRAAVLGNPPSDWETWAAKGVAE
;
A
#
# COMPACT_ATOMS: atom_id res chain seq x y z
N MET A 1 0.11 4.19 15.25
CA MET A 1 -0.89 4.25 14.17
C MET A 1 -2.30 4.14 14.75
N THR A 2 -3.17 5.12 14.52
CA THR A 2 -4.60 5.03 14.87
C THR A 2 -5.39 5.07 13.58
N VAL A 3 -6.09 3.96 13.26
CA VAL A 3 -7.10 3.93 12.20
C VAL A 3 -8.45 4.03 12.89
N VAL A 4 -9.26 5.01 12.49
CA VAL A 4 -10.60 5.21 13.04
C VAL A 4 -11.62 4.97 11.92
N TYR A 5 -12.63 4.15 12.21
CA TYR A 5 -13.78 3.93 11.34
C TYR A 5 -14.98 4.66 11.89
N ARG A 6 -15.69 5.42 11.06
CA ARG A 6 -16.89 6.17 11.46
C ARG A 6 -17.93 6.03 10.36
N ALA A 7 -19.18 5.76 10.75
CA ALA A 7 -20.32 6.03 9.89
C ALA A 7 -20.61 7.54 10.03
N PRO A 8 -20.55 8.34 8.95
CA PRO A 8 -20.94 9.75 9.00
C PRO A 8 -22.40 9.87 9.44
N GLU A 9 -22.71 10.85 10.30
CA GLU A 9 -24.10 11.06 10.73
C GLU A 9 -24.99 11.41 9.52
N GLY A 10 -26.01 10.57 9.25
CA GLY A 10 -26.99 10.79 8.19
C GLY A 10 -26.65 10.21 6.81
N ASP A 11 -25.56 9.44 6.69
CA ASP A 11 -25.19 8.71 5.47
C ASP A 11 -24.90 7.23 5.79
N ASP A 12 -25.26 6.33 4.89
CA ASP A 12 -24.92 4.89 4.94
C ASP A 12 -23.46 4.64 4.50
N GLY A 13 -22.72 5.72 4.23
CA GLY A 13 -21.29 5.70 3.90
C GLY A 13 -20.39 5.26 5.06
N LEU A 14 -19.15 4.91 4.72
CA LEU A 14 -18.10 4.60 5.69
C LEU A 14 -16.94 5.56 5.47
N GLU A 15 -16.54 6.26 6.52
CA GLU A 15 -15.30 7.02 6.57
C GLU A 15 -14.23 6.21 7.31
N PHE A 16 -13.02 6.16 6.76
CA PHE A 16 -11.83 5.72 7.48
C PHE A 16 -10.80 6.84 7.53
N THR A 17 -10.25 7.09 8.71
CA THR A 17 -9.21 8.11 8.92
C THR A 17 -7.93 7.44 9.40
N VAL A 18 -6.80 7.73 8.74
CA VAL A 18 -5.45 7.39 9.20
C VAL A 18 -4.80 8.63 9.77
N ARG A 19 -4.46 8.61 11.06
CA ARG A 19 -3.76 9.72 11.70
C ARG A 19 -2.27 9.43 11.83
N LEU A 20 -1.46 10.33 11.29
CA LEU A 20 -0.01 10.34 11.42
C LEU A 20 0.44 11.09 12.67
N THR A 21 1.57 10.67 13.22
CA THR A 21 2.33 11.41 14.22
C THR A 21 3.01 12.63 13.59
N PRO A 22 3.40 13.65 14.38
CA PRO A 22 4.16 14.78 13.86
C PRO A 22 5.44 14.38 13.13
N GLU A 23 6.12 13.34 13.60
CA GLU A 23 7.34 12.79 12.99
C GLU A 23 7.04 12.20 11.60
N GLU A 24 6.00 11.38 11.49
CA GLU A 24 5.56 10.79 10.21
C GLU A 24 5.09 11.87 9.23
N THR A 25 4.37 12.89 9.67
CA THR A 25 3.90 13.99 8.81
C THR A 25 5.06 14.72 8.13
N ARG A 26 6.17 14.95 8.85
CA ARG A 26 7.34 15.66 8.30
C ARG A 26 7.97 14.93 7.11
N VAL A 27 7.89 13.59 7.07
CA VAL A 27 8.59 12.78 6.07
C VAL A 27 7.67 12.11 5.04
N LEU A 28 6.35 12.07 5.26
CA LEU A 28 5.41 11.35 4.40
C LEU A 28 4.38 12.23 3.66
N THR A 29 4.48 13.56 3.69
CA THR A 29 3.37 14.44 3.24
C THR A 29 2.91 14.14 1.80
N ARG A 30 3.83 13.93 0.85
CA ARG A 30 3.48 13.65 -0.55
C ARG A 30 3.04 12.21 -0.76
N GLU A 31 3.73 11.29 -0.12
CA GLU A 31 3.50 9.84 -0.15
C GLU A 31 2.12 9.50 0.40
N VAL A 32 1.69 10.17 1.46
CA VAL A 32 0.39 9.97 2.10
C VAL A 32 -0.75 10.30 1.16
N ARG A 33 -0.66 11.45 0.47
CA ARG A 33 -1.67 11.80 -0.54
C ARG A 33 -1.73 10.73 -1.63
N LEU A 34 -0.59 10.34 -2.16
CA LEU A 34 -0.52 9.36 -3.24
C LEU A 34 -1.01 7.98 -2.81
N LEU A 35 -0.68 7.51 -1.60
CA LEU A 35 -1.14 6.24 -1.07
C LEU A 35 -2.63 6.28 -0.74
N ALA A 36 -3.15 7.40 -0.24
CA ALA A 36 -4.57 7.59 -0.03
C ALA A 36 -5.36 7.54 -1.35
N GLU A 37 -4.87 8.19 -2.41
CA GLU A 37 -5.45 8.11 -3.76
C GLU A 37 -5.45 6.67 -4.30
N ILE A 38 -4.37 5.89 -4.08
CA ILE A 38 -4.30 4.49 -4.50
C ILE A 38 -5.31 3.62 -3.71
N VAL A 39 -5.38 3.77 -2.39
CA VAL A 39 -6.33 3.03 -1.55
C VAL A 39 -7.76 3.37 -1.94
N ASP A 40 -8.04 4.65 -2.19
CA ASP A 40 -9.32 5.11 -2.70
C ASP A 40 -9.70 4.43 -4.02
N SER A 41 -8.78 4.37 -4.99
CA SER A 41 -8.98 3.64 -6.25
C SER A 41 -9.18 2.13 -6.05
N CYS A 42 -8.50 1.50 -5.09
CA CYS A 42 -8.74 0.10 -4.72
C CYS A 42 -10.18 -0.11 -4.24
N LEU A 43 -10.65 0.74 -3.33
CA LEU A 43 -11.99 0.66 -2.77
C LEU A 43 -13.06 0.92 -3.83
N TRP A 44 -12.82 1.87 -4.74
CA TRP A 44 -13.69 2.12 -5.88
C TRP A 44 -13.77 0.93 -6.83
N ALA A 45 -12.64 0.36 -7.23
CA ALA A 45 -12.59 -0.82 -8.08
C ALA A 45 -13.35 -2.01 -7.45
N LEU A 46 -13.11 -2.27 -6.17
CA LEU A 46 -13.84 -3.30 -5.41
C LEU A 46 -15.34 -3.01 -5.34
N GLY A 47 -15.72 -1.75 -5.12
CA GLY A 47 -17.11 -1.30 -5.14
C GLY A 47 -17.76 -1.60 -6.48
N MET A 48 -17.18 -1.13 -7.57
CA MET A 48 -17.69 -1.36 -8.93
C MET A 48 -17.82 -2.85 -9.27
N LEU A 49 -16.80 -3.67 -8.95
CA LEU A 49 -16.83 -5.11 -9.20
C LEU A 49 -17.94 -5.83 -8.43
N ARG A 50 -18.28 -5.37 -7.23
CA ARG A 50 -19.27 -6.02 -6.35
C ARG A 50 -20.70 -5.53 -6.59
N THR A 51 -20.87 -4.29 -7.00
CA THR A 51 -22.20 -3.68 -7.17
C THR A 51 -22.62 -3.60 -8.64
N GLY A 52 -21.68 -3.71 -9.57
CA GLY A 52 -21.91 -3.45 -11.00
C GLY A 52 -22.20 -1.98 -11.30
N VAL A 53 -21.84 -1.07 -10.40
CA VAL A 53 -22.21 0.35 -10.43
C VAL A 53 -20.98 1.23 -10.22
N ASN A 54 -20.79 2.24 -11.07
CA ASN A 54 -19.86 3.32 -10.82
C ASN A 54 -20.52 4.36 -9.90
N SER A 55 -20.29 4.22 -8.59
CA SER A 55 -20.92 5.08 -7.57
C SER A 55 -20.41 6.53 -7.56
N ARG A 56 -19.36 6.83 -8.31
CA ARG A 56 -18.75 8.17 -8.38
C ARG A 56 -19.39 9.06 -9.46
N ASP A 57 -20.08 8.44 -10.40
CA ASP A 57 -20.78 9.14 -11.47
C ASP A 57 -22.22 9.45 -11.05
N ALA A 58 -22.71 10.61 -11.50
CA ALA A 58 -24.08 11.04 -11.25
C ALA A 58 -25.07 10.01 -11.82
N GLY A 59 -26.06 9.62 -11.01
CA GLY A 59 -27.02 8.59 -11.40
C GLY A 59 -26.51 7.16 -11.29
N ARG A 60 -25.27 6.94 -10.83
CA ARG A 60 -24.72 5.63 -10.50
C ARG A 60 -24.85 4.61 -11.67
N PRO A 61 -24.34 4.95 -12.87
CA PRO A 61 -24.44 4.09 -14.05
C PRO A 61 -23.61 2.80 -13.90
N ALA A 62 -23.80 1.86 -14.82
CA ALA A 62 -22.89 0.73 -14.96
C ALA A 62 -21.49 1.23 -15.39
N PRO A 63 -20.39 0.66 -14.86
CA PRO A 63 -19.05 1.06 -15.24
C PRO A 63 -18.78 0.86 -16.73
N ILE A 64 -18.10 1.82 -17.34
CA ILE A 64 -17.66 1.76 -18.75
C ILE A 64 -16.20 1.29 -18.84
N PRO A 65 -15.70 0.88 -20.03
CA PRO A 65 -14.31 0.47 -20.20
C PRO A 65 -13.27 1.46 -19.66
N GLY A 66 -13.53 2.76 -19.76
CA GLY A 66 -12.66 3.81 -19.22
C GLY A 66 -12.49 3.75 -17.69
N ASP A 67 -13.53 3.33 -16.97
CA ASP A 67 -13.48 3.19 -15.50
C ASP A 67 -12.55 2.05 -15.11
N TRP A 68 -12.63 0.93 -15.83
CA TRP A 68 -11.78 -0.24 -15.61
C TRP A 68 -10.31 0.03 -15.92
N TYR A 69 -10.02 0.74 -17.02
CA TYR A 69 -8.64 1.14 -17.33
C TYR A 69 -8.07 2.10 -16.29
N SER A 70 -8.90 3.03 -15.78
CA SER A 70 -8.49 3.96 -14.74
C SER A 70 -8.20 3.24 -13.43
N ALA A 71 -9.11 2.34 -13.00
CA ALA A 71 -8.92 1.49 -11.84
C ALA A 71 -7.65 0.64 -11.96
N LEU A 72 -7.45 -0.03 -13.10
CA LEU A 72 -6.26 -0.87 -13.33
C LEU A 72 -4.96 -0.07 -13.26
N ARG A 73 -4.90 1.11 -13.90
CA ARG A 73 -3.73 1.99 -13.83
C ARG A 73 -3.36 2.34 -12.39
N ASP A 74 -4.35 2.61 -11.55
CA ASP A 74 -4.10 2.98 -10.15
C ASP A 74 -3.72 1.75 -9.30
N LEU A 75 -4.32 0.58 -9.58
CA LEU A 75 -3.92 -0.68 -8.95
C LEU A 75 -2.47 -1.06 -9.28
N GLU A 76 -2.03 -0.88 -10.53
CA GLU A 76 -0.63 -1.14 -10.92
C GLU A 76 0.37 -0.25 -10.18
N ARG A 77 -0.07 0.87 -9.58
CA ARG A 77 0.79 1.71 -8.74
C ARG A 77 0.99 1.15 -7.33
N ILE A 78 0.14 0.24 -6.84
CA ILE A 78 0.22 -0.28 -5.47
C ILE A 78 1.30 -1.34 -5.31
N ALA A 79 1.34 -2.31 -6.22
CA ALA A 79 2.22 -3.47 -6.15
C ALA A 79 3.70 -3.08 -5.96
N PRO A 80 4.31 -2.23 -6.83
CA PRO A 80 5.71 -1.86 -6.68
C PRO A 80 6.01 -1.14 -5.36
N ARG A 81 5.07 -0.36 -4.82
CA ARG A 81 5.26 0.37 -3.55
C ARG A 81 5.22 -0.56 -2.35
N VAL A 82 4.30 -1.52 -2.35
CA VAL A 82 4.21 -2.55 -1.31
C VAL A 82 5.45 -3.44 -1.36
N GLU A 83 5.89 -3.83 -2.55
CA GLU A 83 7.12 -4.62 -2.74
C GLU A 83 8.37 -3.86 -2.29
N GLY A 84 8.55 -2.62 -2.74
CA GLY A 84 9.68 -1.78 -2.33
C GLY A 84 9.72 -1.53 -0.82
N THR A 85 8.56 -1.26 -0.20
CA THR A 85 8.46 -1.08 1.25
C THR A 85 8.80 -2.37 1.99
N ARG A 86 8.31 -3.52 1.52
CA ARG A 86 8.62 -4.84 2.09
C ARG A 86 10.13 -5.10 2.04
N ASP A 87 10.78 -4.82 0.92
CA ASP A 87 12.20 -5.10 0.73
C ASP A 87 13.06 -4.16 1.58
N ALA A 88 12.67 -2.89 1.71
CA ALA A 88 13.30 -1.96 2.64
C ALA A 88 13.19 -2.43 4.10
N VAL A 89 12.03 -2.94 4.52
CA VAL A 89 11.83 -3.51 5.85
C VAL A 89 12.69 -4.76 6.06
N ILE A 90 12.79 -5.65 5.07
CA ILE A 90 13.66 -6.83 5.14
C ILE A 90 15.13 -6.42 5.32
N ARG A 91 15.59 -5.39 4.61
CA ARG A 91 16.96 -4.87 4.76
C ARG A 91 17.19 -4.26 6.15
N ALA A 92 16.26 -3.45 6.64
CA ALA A 92 16.34 -2.88 7.98
C ALA A 92 16.37 -3.95 9.09
N LEU A 93 15.57 -5.02 8.96
CA LEU A 93 15.61 -6.18 9.86
C LEU A 93 16.93 -6.94 9.78
N ALA A 94 17.54 -7.02 8.59
CA ALA A 94 18.83 -7.65 8.44
C ALA A 94 19.94 -6.89 9.16
N GLU A 95 19.89 -5.55 9.13
CA GLU A 95 20.84 -4.65 9.81
C GLU A 95 20.72 -4.72 11.34
N SER A 96 19.53 -5.01 11.87
CA SER A 96 19.33 -5.18 13.33
C SER A 96 19.87 -6.50 13.89
N GLY A 97 20.43 -7.38 13.04
CA GLY A 97 20.97 -8.68 13.45
C GLY A 97 19.91 -9.75 13.73
N GLU A 98 18.65 -9.52 13.33
CA GLU A 98 17.56 -10.47 13.55
C GLU A 98 17.72 -11.76 12.71
N GLY A 99 17.26 -12.87 13.30
CA GLY A 99 17.28 -14.20 12.68
C GLY A 99 16.12 -14.43 11.71
N THR A 100 16.24 -15.45 10.86
CA THR A 100 15.26 -15.79 9.81
C THR A 100 13.94 -16.37 10.31
N GLY A 101 13.92 -16.99 11.51
CA GLY A 101 12.69 -17.57 12.07
C GLY A 101 11.56 -16.55 12.30
N ARG A 102 11.87 -15.37 12.86
CA ARG A 102 10.86 -14.29 13.03
C ARG A 102 10.45 -13.67 11.69
N LEU A 103 11.38 -13.59 10.74
CA LEU A 103 11.08 -13.14 9.38
C LEU A 103 10.11 -14.11 8.68
N ALA A 104 10.30 -15.41 8.82
CA ALA A 104 9.44 -16.43 8.25
C ALA A 104 8.00 -16.32 8.74
N HIS A 105 7.84 -16.11 10.05
CA HIS A 105 6.53 -15.86 10.65
C HIS A 105 5.84 -14.61 10.06
N ALA A 106 6.57 -13.49 9.94
CA ALA A 106 6.04 -12.24 9.39
C ALA A 106 5.69 -12.33 7.89
N LEU A 107 6.43 -13.15 7.13
CA LEU A 107 6.20 -13.38 5.70
C LEU A 107 5.19 -14.49 5.42
N HIS A 108 4.64 -15.13 6.45
CA HIS A 108 3.75 -16.30 6.34
C HIS A 108 4.34 -17.41 5.44
N THR A 109 5.62 -17.72 5.65
CA THR A 109 6.37 -18.73 4.87
C THR A 109 7.28 -19.56 5.78
N ASP A 110 7.93 -20.58 5.24
CA ASP A 110 8.91 -21.38 5.99
C ASP A 110 10.26 -20.66 6.12
N GLU A 111 11.12 -21.13 7.03
CA GLU A 111 12.40 -20.47 7.31
C GLU A 111 13.36 -20.50 6.12
N GLU A 112 13.31 -21.55 5.30
CA GLU A 112 14.16 -21.67 4.13
C GLU A 112 13.77 -20.64 3.07
N ALA A 113 12.48 -20.50 2.79
CA ALA A 113 11.92 -19.50 1.89
C ALA A 113 12.18 -18.07 2.37
N ALA A 114 12.05 -17.82 3.68
CA ALA A 114 12.38 -16.53 4.28
C ALA A 114 13.88 -16.21 4.15
N SER A 115 14.74 -17.20 4.38
CA SER A 115 16.19 -17.07 4.19
C SER A 115 16.54 -16.77 2.73
N ARG A 116 15.96 -17.51 1.77
CA ARG A 116 16.12 -17.22 0.33
C ARG A 116 15.63 -15.83 -0.04
N ARG A 117 14.48 -15.39 0.48
CA ARG A 117 13.95 -14.04 0.22
C ARG A 117 14.88 -12.96 0.78
N ARG A 118 15.36 -13.11 2.02
CA ARG A 118 16.34 -12.21 2.63
C ARG A 118 17.61 -12.15 1.81
N ALA A 119 18.18 -13.31 1.44
CA ALA A 119 19.38 -13.38 0.61
C ALA A 119 19.18 -12.70 -0.75
N ALA A 120 18.02 -12.88 -1.40
CA ALA A 120 17.69 -12.22 -2.66
C ALA A 120 17.61 -10.69 -2.51
N VAL A 121 17.00 -10.18 -1.43
CA VAL A 121 16.95 -8.73 -1.16
C VAL A 121 18.36 -8.18 -0.90
N LEU A 122 19.14 -8.84 -0.04
CA LEU A 122 20.47 -8.37 0.33
C LEU A 122 21.52 -8.53 -0.77
N GLY A 123 21.36 -9.53 -1.64
CA GLY A 123 22.25 -9.80 -2.76
C GLY A 123 22.09 -8.82 -3.93
N ASN A 124 21.06 -7.98 -3.93
CA ASN A 124 20.83 -6.97 -4.95
C ASN A 124 20.94 -5.54 -4.38
N PRO A 125 21.37 -4.56 -5.19
CA PRO A 125 21.22 -3.14 -4.85
C PRO A 125 19.75 -2.78 -4.58
N PRO A 126 19.46 -1.82 -3.70
CA PRO A 126 18.09 -1.36 -3.48
C PRO A 126 17.43 -0.91 -4.78
N SER A 127 16.21 -1.37 -5.02
CA SER A 127 15.41 -0.91 -6.16
C SER A 127 15.00 0.56 -6.01
N ASP A 128 14.50 1.18 -7.08
CA ASP A 128 13.95 2.54 -7.02
C ASP A 128 12.80 2.64 -6.02
N TRP A 129 11.96 1.59 -5.92
CA TRP A 129 10.84 1.56 -4.98
C TRP A 129 11.28 1.30 -3.54
N GLU A 130 12.35 0.52 -3.35
CA GLU A 130 12.98 0.37 -2.03
C GLU A 130 13.61 1.68 -1.57
N THR A 131 14.29 2.37 -2.50
CA THR A 131 14.88 3.70 -2.26
C THR A 131 13.80 4.73 -1.95
N TRP A 132 12.71 4.74 -2.73
CA TRP A 132 11.54 5.57 -2.47
C TRP A 132 10.96 5.30 -1.08
N ALA A 133 10.82 4.04 -0.68
CA ALA A 133 10.27 3.70 0.63
C ALA A 133 11.19 4.16 1.78
N ALA A 134 12.51 4.04 1.61
CA ALA A 134 13.49 4.38 2.64
C ALA A 134 13.78 5.89 2.74
N LYS A 135 13.71 6.62 1.63
CA LYS A 135 14.20 8.01 1.53
C LYS A 135 13.14 9.01 1.06
N GLY A 136 11.97 8.55 0.64
CA GLY A 136 11.01 9.38 -0.10
C GLY A 136 11.48 9.61 -1.55
N VAL A 137 10.79 10.50 -2.25
CA VAL A 137 11.21 10.92 -3.60
C VAL A 137 12.53 11.71 -3.49
N ALA A 138 13.62 11.18 -4.04
CA ALA A 138 14.76 12.00 -4.44
C ALA A 138 14.37 12.77 -5.71
N GLU A 139 14.71 14.06 -5.74
CA GLU A 139 14.34 15.06 -6.77
C GLU A 139 14.27 14.56 -8.22
#